data_AF-A0A535Y5T3-F1
#
_entry.id   AF-A0A535Y5T3-F1
#
_cell.length_a   1.000
_cell.length_b   1.000
_cell.length_c   1.000
_cell.angle_alpha   90.00
_cell.angle_beta   90.00
_cell.angle_gamma   90.00
#
_symmetry.space_group_name_H-M   'P 1'
#
loop_
_entity.id
_entity.type
_entity.pdbx_description
1 polymer ?
#
loop_
_entity_poly.entity_id
_entity_poly.type
_entity_poly.pdbx_seq_one_letter_code
_entity_poly.pdbx_strand_id
1 'polypeptide(L)'
;MTTTQLHVGAGGLDAVRAVMRLPRIPTWAAPEQRLQLVEEEAALRDDLAAYGYAYDAGDVDAVVAHFADDVVITNPRGRYAGSDLIRKNYAFLFQQWPRTRQIWANVAIRFARLDEAYRASYTYGLLTSPAKNFAAIGTDLHHLRKIDGRWKIVERWITDDVSHPIEPFGGPLEDTTKAP
;
A
#
# COMPACT_ATOMS: atom_id res chain seq x y z
N MET A 1 11.61 -25.93 10.97
CA MET A 1 11.16 -25.58 9.61
C MET A 1 12.00 -24.42 9.14
N THR A 2 12.79 -24.60 8.08
CA THR A 2 13.66 -23.56 7.53
C THR A 2 12.80 -22.44 6.94
N THR A 3 13.01 -21.25 7.47
CA THR A 3 12.36 -19.99 7.12
C THR A 3 12.80 -19.58 5.72
N THR A 4 12.12 -20.04 4.68
CA THR A 4 12.36 -19.49 3.34
C THR A 4 11.70 -18.13 3.28
N GLN A 5 12.45 -17.06 3.60
CA GLN A 5 12.05 -15.70 3.32
C GLN A 5 11.68 -15.60 1.84
N LEU A 6 10.52 -15.03 1.52
CA LEU A 6 10.06 -14.93 0.14
C LEU A 6 11.03 -14.01 -0.61
N HIS A 7 11.71 -14.53 -1.63
CA HIS A 7 12.56 -13.68 -2.48
C HIS A 7 11.67 -12.87 -3.42
N VAL A 8 11.45 -11.60 -3.08
CA VAL A 8 10.58 -10.68 -3.84
C VAL A 8 11.34 -9.82 -4.86
N GLY A 9 12.65 -10.01 -5.00
CA GLY A 9 13.47 -9.31 -5.99
C GLY A 9 13.44 -7.79 -5.79
N ALA A 10 13.27 -7.04 -6.88
CA ALA A 10 13.18 -5.58 -6.87
C ALA A 10 11.75 -5.05 -6.63
N GLY A 11 10.79 -5.89 -6.25
CA GLY A 11 9.37 -5.53 -6.22
C GLY A 11 8.67 -5.87 -7.55
N GLY A 12 7.65 -5.10 -7.92
CA GLY A 12 7.02 -5.23 -9.24
C GLY A 12 6.17 -6.49 -9.40
N LEU A 13 5.92 -6.85 -10.66
CA LEU A 13 5.16 -8.05 -11.02
C LEU A 13 5.81 -9.35 -10.53
N ASP A 14 7.14 -9.40 -10.41
CA ASP A 14 7.83 -10.59 -9.92
C ASP A 14 7.56 -10.83 -8.44
N ALA A 15 7.54 -9.76 -7.63
CA ALA A 15 7.10 -9.81 -6.25
C ALA A 15 5.63 -10.27 -6.12
N VAL A 16 4.73 -9.70 -6.93
CA VAL A 16 3.31 -10.10 -6.96
C VAL A 16 3.19 -11.59 -7.31
N ARG A 17 3.91 -12.07 -8.33
CA ARG A 17 3.94 -13.48 -8.72
C ARG A 17 4.47 -14.37 -7.60
N ALA A 18 5.53 -13.96 -6.91
CA ALA A 18 6.09 -14.71 -5.80
C ALA A 18 5.07 -14.87 -4.66
N VAL A 19 4.36 -13.80 -4.29
CA VAL A 19 3.27 -13.87 -3.31
C VAL A 19 2.15 -14.78 -3.80
N MET A 20 1.73 -14.65 -5.06
CA MET A 20 0.62 -15.44 -5.59
C MET A 20 0.89 -16.95 -5.70
N ARG A 21 2.15 -17.39 -5.65
CA ARG A 21 2.53 -18.81 -5.54
C ARG A 21 2.24 -19.39 -4.16
N LEU A 22 2.13 -18.56 -3.12
CA LEU A 22 1.71 -19.02 -1.81
C LEU A 22 0.21 -19.35 -1.83
N PRO A 23 -0.21 -20.45 -1.19
CA PRO A 23 -1.62 -20.76 -1.07
C PRO A 23 -2.34 -19.72 -0.22
N ARG A 24 -3.58 -19.39 -0.59
CA ARG A 24 -4.44 -18.50 0.21
C ARG A 24 -4.65 -19.06 1.62
N ILE A 25 -5.01 -20.34 1.70
CA ILE A 25 -5.12 -21.10 2.94
C ILE A 25 -3.91 -22.04 3.02
N PRO A 26 -2.95 -21.81 3.93
CA PRO A 26 -1.74 -22.60 3.96
C PRO A 26 -1.96 -24.05 4.39
N THR A 27 -1.31 -24.98 3.69
CA THR A 27 -1.40 -26.42 3.97
C THR A 27 -0.69 -26.81 5.27
N TRP A 28 0.29 -26.01 5.70
CA TRP A 28 1.03 -26.21 6.94
C TRP A 28 0.21 -25.90 8.21
N ALA A 29 -0.87 -25.13 8.10
CA ALA A 29 -1.68 -24.73 9.23
C ALA A 29 -2.66 -25.84 9.62
N ALA A 30 -2.84 -26.05 10.93
CA ALA A 30 -3.92 -26.88 11.47
C ALA A 30 -5.31 -26.28 11.15
N PRO A 31 -6.41 -27.06 11.18
CA PRO A 31 -7.74 -26.56 10.85
C PRO A 31 -8.17 -25.29 11.60
N GLU A 32 -7.93 -25.23 12.91
CA GLU A 32 -8.28 -24.09 13.76
C GLU A 32 -7.46 -22.85 13.42
N GLN A 33 -6.17 -23.06 13.11
CA GLN A 33 -5.28 -22.01 12.63
C GLN A 33 -5.71 -21.49 11.26
N ARG A 34 -6.25 -22.33 10.37
CA ARG A 34 -6.77 -21.88 9.07
C ARG A 34 -7.95 -20.93 9.23
N LEU A 35 -8.84 -21.19 10.19
CA LEU A 35 -9.94 -20.29 10.50
C LEU A 35 -9.41 -18.94 11.00
N GLN A 36 -8.47 -18.96 11.96
CA GLN A 36 -7.80 -17.75 12.43
C GLN A 36 -7.17 -16.97 11.26
N LEU A 37 -6.45 -17.63 10.35
CA LEU A 37 -5.83 -16.97 9.19
C LEU A 37 -6.85 -16.34 8.23
N VAL A 38 -8.07 -16.86 8.13
CA VAL A 38 -9.16 -16.23 7.35
C VAL A 38 -9.62 -14.94 8.02
N GLU A 39 -9.75 -14.93 9.34
CA GLU A 39 -10.10 -13.73 10.11
C GLU A 39 -8.99 -12.67 10.01
N GLU A 40 -7.73 -13.09 10.13
CA GLU A 40 -6.57 -12.22 9.98
C GLU A 40 -6.46 -11.68 8.54
N GLU A 41 -6.81 -12.48 7.52
CA GLU A 41 -6.90 -12.00 6.13
C GLU A 41 -7.91 -10.85 6.02
N ALA A 42 -9.10 -11.00 6.61
CA ALA A 42 -10.13 -9.96 6.60
C ALA A 42 -9.66 -8.69 7.32
N ALA A 43 -9.05 -8.83 8.50
CA ALA A 43 -8.47 -7.71 9.25
C ALA A 43 -7.38 -6.99 8.46
N LEU A 44 -6.51 -7.71 7.75
CA LEU A 44 -5.46 -7.12 6.91
C LEU A 44 -5.98 -6.43 5.65
N ARG A 45 -7.18 -6.78 5.17
CA ARG A 45 -7.87 -6.04 4.10
C ARG A 45 -8.45 -4.74 4.62
N ASP A 46 -9.10 -4.78 5.78
CA ASP A 46 -9.65 -3.60 6.44
C ASP A 46 -8.54 -2.61 6.83
N ASP A 47 -7.41 -3.11 7.34
CA ASP A 47 -6.20 -2.31 7.60
C ASP A 47 -5.71 -1.57 6.35
N LEU A 48 -5.73 -2.20 5.15
CA LEU A 48 -5.35 -1.51 3.92
C LEU A 48 -6.33 -0.40 3.54
N ALA A 49 -7.63 -0.63 3.78
CA ALA A 49 -8.64 0.40 3.55
C ALA A 49 -8.43 1.60 4.49
N ALA A 50 -8.22 1.34 5.79
CA ALA A 50 -7.91 2.37 6.78
C ALA A 50 -6.63 3.15 6.42
N TYR A 51 -5.57 2.44 6.02
CA TYR A 51 -4.34 3.05 5.52
C TYR A 51 -4.61 3.96 4.31
N GLY A 52 -5.42 3.51 3.36
CA GLY A 52 -5.75 4.27 2.14
C GLY A 52 -6.50 5.56 2.45
N TYR A 53 -7.49 5.50 3.35
CA TYR A 53 -8.22 6.70 3.79
C TYR A 53 -7.33 7.67 4.56
N ALA A 54 -6.46 7.18 5.45
CA ALA A 54 -5.49 8.02 6.15
C ALA A 54 -4.52 8.71 5.17
N TYR A 55 -4.03 7.97 4.17
CA TYR A 55 -3.16 8.51 3.12
C TYR A 55 -3.86 9.62 2.33
N ASP A 56 -5.08 9.38 1.85
CA ASP A 56 -5.83 10.34 1.04
C ASP A 56 -6.37 11.55 1.83
N ALA A 57 -6.43 11.43 3.16
CA ALA A 57 -6.70 12.53 4.08
C ALA A 57 -5.46 13.36 4.42
N GLY A 58 -4.26 12.91 4.03
CA GLY A 58 -2.99 13.55 4.38
C GLY A 58 -2.62 13.39 5.86
N ASP A 59 -3.17 12.39 6.55
CA ASP A 59 -2.91 12.12 7.97
C ASP A 59 -1.60 11.33 8.14
N VAL A 60 -0.51 12.07 8.36
CA VAL A 60 0.83 11.49 8.52
C VAL A 60 0.90 10.55 9.73
N ASP A 61 0.25 10.90 10.85
CA ASP A 61 0.30 10.11 12.08
C ASP A 61 -0.42 8.78 11.90
N ALA A 62 -1.63 8.81 11.35
CA ALA A 62 -2.40 7.61 11.06
C ALA A 62 -1.67 6.71 10.06
N VAL A 63 -1.09 7.28 8.98
CA VAL A 63 -0.30 6.52 8.00
C VAL A 63 0.92 5.86 8.66
N VAL A 64 1.70 6.62 9.44
CA VAL A 64 2.92 6.10 10.10
C VAL A 64 2.57 4.99 11.10
N ALA A 65 1.37 5.01 11.70
CA ALA A 65 0.92 3.99 12.64
C ALA A 65 0.75 2.59 12.01
N HIS A 66 0.72 2.43 10.69
CA HIS A 66 0.69 1.10 10.05
C HIS A 66 2.08 0.45 9.91
N PHE A 67 3.15 1.21 10.13
CA PHE A 67 4.52 0.73 9.96
C PHE A 67 5.13 0.29 11.30
N ALA A 68 6.09 -0.63 11.21
CA ALA A 68 7.03 -0.92 12.30
C ALA A 68 8.05 0.22 12.42
N ASP A 69 8.71 0.36 13.57
CA ASP A 69 9.66 1.46 13.79
C ASP A 69 10.91 1.37 12.89
N ASP A 70 11.32 0.15 12.57
CA ASP A 70 12.50 -0.18 11.76
C ASP A 70 12.17 -0.50 10.29
N VAL A 71 10.96 -0.15 9.84
CA VAL A 71 10.49 -0.50 8.49
C VAL A 71 11.45 0.00 7.41
N VAL A 72 11.55 -0.78 6.33
CA VAL A 72 12.24 -0.41 5.11
C VAL A 72 11.23 -0.16 3.99
N ILE A 73 11.39 0.94 3.26
CA ILE A 73 10.63 1.22 2.04
C ILE A 73 11.58 1.32 0.85
N THR A 74 11.26 0.61 -0.21
CA THR A 74 11.90 0.70 -1.53
C THR A 74 10.88 1.21 -2.53
N ASN A 75 11.21 2.29 -3.23
CA ASN A 75 10.37 2.85 -4.30
C ASN A 75 11.25 3.45 -5.41
N PRO A 76 10.68 4.02 -6.49
CA PRO A 76 11.48 4.59 -7.58
C PRO A 76 12.41 5.74 -7.17
N ARG A 77 12.20 6.35 -5.99
CA ARG A 77 13.06 7.41 -5.43
C ARG A 77 14.21 6.86 -4.58
N GLY A 78 14.26 5.55 -4.36
CA GLY A 78 15.32 4.86 -3.64
C GLY A 78 14.81 4.03 -2.46
N ARG A 79 15.75 3.63 -1.60
CA ARG A 79 15.51 2.80 -0.42
C ARG A 79 15.84 3.57 0.85
N TYR A 80 14.92 3.56 1.81
CA TYR A 80 15.06 4.26 3.08
C TYR A 80 14.44 3.46 4.23
N ALA A 81 14.90 3.71 5.45
CA ALA A 81 14.52 2.95 6.64
C ALA A 81 14.24 3.85 7.84
N GLY A 82 13.36 3.37 8.72
CA GLY A 82 13.03 4.02 9.99
C GLY A 82 11.83 4.96 9.92
N SER A 83 11.04 4.95 11.00
CA SER A 83 9.79 5.73 11.12
C SER A 83 9.97 7.23 10.93
N ASP A 84 11.06 7.83 11.42
CA ASP A 84 11.33 9.27 11.29
C ASP A 84 11.47 9.72 9.84
N LEU A 85 12.22 8.96 9.03
CA LEU A 85 12.45 9.29 7.64
C LEU A 85 11.17 9.10 6.82
N ILE A 86 10.38 8.09 7.17
CA ILE A 86 9.09 7.80 6.53
C ILE A 86 8.07 8.88 6.84
N ARG A 87 7.99 9.32 8.10
CA ARG A 87 7.15 10.45 8.51
C ARG A 87 7.48 11.71 7.73
N LYS A 88 8.77 12.06 7.61
CA LYS A 88 9.23 13.20 6.80
C LYS A 88 8.85 13.06 5.32
N ASN A 89 9.01 11.86 4.76
CA ASN A 89 8.66 11.60 3.37
C ASN A 89 7.15 11.72 3.10
N TYR A 90 6.28 11.20 3.98
CA TYR A 90 4.83 11.37 3.83
C TYR A 90 4.40 12.82 4.01
N ALA A 91 4.94 13.54 5.00
CA ALA A 91 4.66 14.96 5.17
C ALA A 91 5.01 15.76 3.90
N PHE A 92 6.18 15.48 3.30
CA PHE A 92 6.57 16.08 2.03
C PHE A 92 5.63 15.70 0.88
N LEU A 93 5.26 14.42 0.77
CA LEU A 93 4.34 13.94 -0.27
C LEU A 93 2.97 14.60 -0.20
N PHE A 94 2.40 14.77 1.00
CA PHE A 94 1.08 15.37 1.17
C PHE A 94 1.09 16.88 0.96
N GLN A 95 2.22 17.55 1.20
CA GLN A 95 2.42 18.94 0.76
C GLN A 95 2.49 19.06 -0.76
N GLN A 96 3.21 18.14 -1.41
CA GLN A 96 3.38 18.14 -2.86
C GLN A 96 2.07 17.77 -3.60
N TRP A 97 1.33 16.81 -3.05
CA TRP A 97 0.10 16.25 -3.62
C TRP A 97 -1.04 16.32 -2.60
N PRO A 98 -1.63 17.51 -2.38
CA PRO A 98 -2.65 17.70 -1.35
C PRO A 98 -3.99 17.03 -1.68
N ARG A 99 -4.17 16.55 -2.91
CA ARG A 99 -5.37 15.85 -3.37
C ARG A 99 -4.95 14.55 -4.05
N THR A 100 -4.86 13.48 -3.28
CA THR A 100 -4.61 12.14 -3.79
C THR A 100 -5.85 11.26 -3.70
N ARG A 101 -5.97 10.31 -4.63
CA ARG A 101 -6.84 9.13 -4.45
C ARG A 101 -6.03 7.91 -4.78
N GLN A 102 -5.80 7.05 -3.80
CA GLN A 102 -5.07 5.81 -3.98
C GLN A 102 -6.03 4.64 -4.02
N ILE A 103 -5.96 3.86 -5.10
CA ILE A 103 -6.77 2.68 -5.30
C ILE A 103 -5.85 1.46 -5.30
N TRP A 104 -6.06 0.57 -4.33
CA TRP A 104 -5.43 -0.75 -4.31
C TRP A 104 -6.40 -1.79 -4.88
N ALA A 105 -6.04 -2.34 -6.03
CA ALA A 105 -6.82 -3.38 -6.70
C ALA A 105 -6.15 -4.76 -6.53
N ASN A 106 -6.96 -5.81 -6.70
CA ASN A 106 -6.51 -7.21 -6.71
C ASN A 106 -5.69 -7.58 -5.47
N VAL A 107 -6.07 -7.05 -4.30
CA VAL A 107 -5.34 -7.24 -3.05
C VAL A 107 -5.29 -8.73 -2.70
N ALA A 108 -4.08 -9.26 -2.61
CA ALA A 108 -3.79 -10.64 -2.23
C ALA A 108 -2.99 -10.65 -0.93
N ILE A 109 -3.47 -11.38 0.07
CA ILE A 109 -2.77 -11.59 1.34
C ILE A 109 -2.41 -13.07 1.44
N ARG A 110 -1.16 -13.35 1.80
CA ARG A 110 -0.62 -14.72 1.91
C ARG A 110 0.25 -14.84 3.14
N PHE A 111 -0.04 -15.85 3.95
CA PHE A 111 0.66 -16.10 5.21
C PHE A 111 1.86 -17.01 4.99
N ALA A 112 3.03 -16.55 5.44
CA ALA A 112 4.22 -17.38 5.55
C ALA A 112 4.28 -18.10 6.91
N ARG A 113 3.72 -17.46 7.94
CA ARG A 113 3.52 -18.00 9.30
C ARG A 113 2.26 -17.39 9.92
N LEU A 114 1.90 -17.80 11.13
CA LEU A 114 0.76 -17.19 11.86
C LEU A 114 0.96 -15.70 12.17
N ASP A 115 2.23 -15.28 12.31
CA ASP A 115 2.65 -13.93 12.69
C ASP A 115 3.35 -13.19 11.54
N GLU A 116 3.32 -13.73 10.32
CA GLU A 116 3.99 -13.16 9.15
C GLU A 116 3.16 -13.35 7.88
N ALA A 117 2.94 -12.25 7.16
CA ALA A 117 2.17 -12.23 5.92
C ALA A 117 2.82 -11.34 4.86
N TYR A 118 2.42 -11.56 3.61
CA TYR A 118 2.69 -10.67 2.49
C TYR A 118 1.36 -10.16 1.95
N ARG A 119 1.27 -8.85 1.68
CA ARG A 119 0.13 -8.20 1.03
C ARG A 119 0.62 -7.62 -0.29
N ALA A 120 0.12 -8.14 -1.40
CA ALA A 120 0.44 -7.68 -2.75
C ALA A 120 -0.80 -7.08 -3.42
N SER A 121 -0.59 -6.05 -4.23
CA SER A 121 -1.68 -5.32 -4.89
C SER A 121 -1.19 -4.59 -6.13
N TYR A 122 -2.10 -4.32 -7.04
CA TYR A 122 -1.92 -3.28 -8.05
C TYR A 122 -2.34 -1.94 -7.45
N THR A 123 -1.61 -0.89 -7.78
CA THR A 123 -1.96 0.48 -7.38
C THR A 123 -2.38 1.29 -8.59
N TYR A 124 -3.39 2.12 -8.38
CA TYR A 124 -3.73 3.22 -9.27
C TYR A 124 -3.88 4.49 -8.42
N GLY A 125 -2.88 5.36 -8.53
CA GLY A 125 -2.82 6.61 -7.79
C GLY A 125 -3.23 7.77 -8.69
N LEU A 126 -4.19 8.57 -8.24
CA LEU A 126 -4.52 9.86 -8.83
C LEU A 126 -3.84 10.94 -7.99
N LEU A 127 -2.94 11.72 -8.57
CA LEU A 127 -2.16 12.75 -7.88
C LEU A 127 -2.46 14.10 -8.50
N THR A 128 -2.99 15.01 -7.68
CA THR A 128 -3.45 16.33 -8.13
C THR A 128 -2.81 17.43 -7.29
N SER A 129 -2.24 18.42 -7.98
CA SER A 129 -1.69 19.66 -7.39
C SER A 129 -2.07 20.85 -8.28
N PRO A 130 -1.93 22.11 -7.83
CA PRO A 130 -2.17 23.27 -8.69
C PRO A 130 -1.26 23.30 -9.94
N ALA A 131 -0.07 22.70 -9.88
CA ALA A 131 0.91 22.75 -10.96
C ALA A 131 0.85 21.56 -11.92
N LYS A 132 0.36 20.40 -11.47
CA LYS A 132 0.39 19.15 -12.24
C LYS A 132 -0.66 18.16 -11.72
N ASN A 133 -1.31 17.47 -12.65
CA ASN A 133 -2.20 16.34 -12.38
C ASN A 133 -1.78 15.15 -13.24
N PHE A 134 -1.66 13.98 -12.63
CA PHE A 134 -1.39 12.74 -13.35
C PHE A 134 -1.92 11.53 -12.58
N ALA A 135 -2.10 10.43 -13.28
CA ALA A 135 -2.31 9.13 -12.70
C ALA A 135 -1.07 8.25 -12.88
N ALA A 136 -0.82 7.35 -11.93
CA ALA A 136 0.24 6.37 -12.00
C ALA A 136 -0.31 4.97 -11.68
N ILE A 137 0.20 3.97 -12.40
CA ILE A 137 -0.08 2.56 -12.21
C ILE A 137 1.19 1.88 -11.75
N GLY A 138 1.08 0.98 -10.78
CA GLY A 138 2.19 0.13 -10.38
C GLY A 138 1.77 -1.02 -9.50
N THR A 139 2.73 -1.48 -8.69
CA THR A 139 2.51 -2.52 -7.69
C THR A 139 2.91 -2.01 -6.32
N ASP A 140 2.25 -2.57 -5.31
CA ASP A 140 2.57 -2.32 -3.91
C ASP A 140 2.59 -3.65 -3.16
N LEU A 141 3.75 -3.95 -2.61
CA LEU A 141 4.01 -5.14 -1.81
C LEU A 141 4.37 -4.73 -0.40
N HIS A 142 3.68 -5.30 0.59
CA HIS A 142 4.04 -5.22 2.00
C HIS A 142 4.48 -6.60 2.50
N HIS A 143 5.59 -6.63 3.23
CA HIS A 143 5.90 -7.69 4.19
C HIS A 143 5.40 -7.22 5.55
N LEU A 144 4.55 -8.02 6.18
CA LEU A 144 3.92 -7.70 7.45
C LEU A 144 4.31 -8.71 8.52
N ARG A 145 4.48 -8.21 9.75
CA ARG A 145 4.67 -9.04 10.94
C ARG A 145 3.72 -8.59 12.05
N LYS A 146 3.33 -9.52 12.89
CA LYS A 146 2.56 -9.22 14.10
C LYS A 146 3.52 -8.82 15.22
N ILE A 147 3.51 -7.54 15.60
CA ILE A 147 4.36 -6.93 16.64
C ILE A 147 3.43 -6.41 17.73
N ASP A 148 3.63 -6.86 18.97
CA ASP A 148 2.78 -6.53 20.12
C ASP A 148 1.28 -6.71 19.85
N GLY A 149 0.94 -7.82 19.19
CA GLY A 149 -0.43 -8.18 18.84
C GLY A 149 -1.02 -7.43 17.65
N ARG A 150 -0.30 -6.49 17.03
CA ARG A 150 -0.76 -5.70 15.87
C ARG A 150 0.03 -6.03 14.62
N TRP A 151 -0.64 -6.11 13.48
CA TRP A 151 0.05 -6.23 12.19
C TRP A 151 0.72 -4.92 11.83
N LYS A 152 1.98 -5.00 11.44
CA LYS A 152 2.81 -3.86 11.04
C LYS A 152 3.51 -4.18 9.75
N ILE A 153 3.61 -3.18 8.87
CA ILE A 153 4.45 -3.25 7.67
C ILE A 153 5.91 -3.12 8.12
N VAL A 154 6.70 -4.16 7.89
CA VAL A 154 8.15 -4.20 8.21
C VAL A 154 9.00 -3.97 6.97
N GLU A 155 8.47 -4.25 5.77
CA GLU A 155 9.10 -3.88 4.51
C GLU A 155 8.04 -3.58 3.46
N ARG A 156 8.33 -2.62 2.57
CA ARG A 156 7.44 -2.22 1.48
C ARG A 156 8.20 -1.98 0.19
N TRP A 157 7.65 -2.45 -0.92
CA TRP A 157 8.15 -2.20 -2.27
C TRP A 157 7.05 -1.61 -3.12
N ILE A 158 7.34 -0.47 -3.73
CA ILE A 158 6.42 0.25 -4.60
C ILE A 158 7.09 0.41 -5.96
N THR A 159 6.34 0.19 -7.03
CA THR A 159 6.76 0.55 -8.39
C THR A 159 5.84 1.62 -8.98
N ASP A 160 6.38 2.43 -9.89
CA ASP A 160 5.62 3.33 -10.76
C ASP A 160 5.90 2.88 -12.20
N ASP A 161 5.08 1.94 -12.71
CA ASP A 161 5.35 1.25 -13.97
C ASP A 161 4.97 2.13 -15.17
N VAL A 162 3.83 2.82 -15.07
CA VAL A 162 3.28 3.69 -16.12
C VAL A 162 2.62 4.91 -15.47
N SER A 163 2.70 6.07 -16.13
CA SER A 163 1.93 7.25 -15.73
C SER A 163 1.33 7.97 -16.94
N HIS A 164 0.22 8.68 -16.74
CA HIS A 164 -0.43 9.48 -17.77
C HIS A 164 -1.06 10.75 -17.18
N PRO A 165 -1.20 11.83 -17.97
CA PRO A 165 -1.92 13.02 -17.51
C PRO A 165 -3.39 12.69 -17.23
N ILE A 166 -3.99 13.45 -16.31
CA ILE A 166 -5.43 13.43 -16.04
C ILE A 166 -5.95 14.86 -15.97
N GLU A 167 -7.23 15.04 -16.29
CA GLU A 167 -7.91 16.32 -16.20
C GLU A 167 -8.89 16.29 -15.03
N PRO A 168 -8.88 17.30 -14.14
CA PRO A 168 -9.94 17.47 -13.15
C PRO A 168 -11.29 17.63 -13.86
N PHE A 169 -12.30 16.88 -13.42
CA PHE A 169 -13.65 17.05 -13.94
C PHE A 169 -14.22 18.41 -13.54
N GLY A 170 -14.96 19.04 -14.46
CA GLY A 170 -15.68 20.30 -14.23
C GLY A 170 -14.81 21.52 -14.48
N GLY A 171 -14.67 21.92 -15.76
CA GLY A 171 -14.29 23.29 -16.11
C GLY A 171 -15.18 24.32 -15.41
N PRO A 172 -14.91 25.64 -15.55
CA PRO A 172 -15.73 26.66 -14.91
C PRO A 172 -17.21 26.35 -15.17
N LEU A 173 -18.02 26.36 -14.11
CA LEU A 173 -19.48 26.33 -14.26
C LEU A 173 -19.82 27.40 -15.31
N GLU A 174 -20.58 27.03 -16.34
CA GLU A 174 -21.11 28.04 -17.26
C GLU A 174 -21.78 29.12 -16.40
N ASP A 175 -21.39 30.38 -16.64
CA ASP A 175 -22.01 31.52 -16.00
C ASP A 175 -23.44 31.65 -16.53
N THR A 176 -24.37 30.94 -15.91
CA THR A 176 -25.79 30.94 -16.25
C THR A 176 -26.45 32.30 -15.98
N THR A 177 -25.72 33.28 -15.42
CA THR A 177 -26.18 34.67 -15.30
C THR A 177 -26.04 35.46 -16.60
N LYS A 178 -25.39 34.89 -17.63
CA LYS A 178 -25.33 35.44 -18.99
C LYS A 178 -26.19 34.62 -19.96
N ALA A 179 -27.50 34.62 -19.74
CA ALA A 179 -28.45 34.35 -20.82
C ALA A 179 -28.68 35.66 -21.63
N PRO A 180 -28.91 35.58 -22.95
CA PRO A 180 -29.01 36.73 -23.86
C PRO A 180 -30.16 37.69 -23.54
#